data_AF-A0A9R0ZS14-F1
#
_entry.id   AF-A0A9R0ZS14-F1
#
_cell.length_a   1.000
_cell.length_b   1.000
_cell.length_c   1.000
_cell.angle_alpha   90.00
_cell.angle_beta   90.00
_cell.angle_gamma   90.00
#
_symmetry.space_group_name_H-M   'P 1'
#
loop_
_entity.id
_entity.type
_entity.pdbx_description
1 polymer ?
#
loop_
_entity_poly.entity_id
_entity_poly.type
_entity_poly.pdbx_seq_one_letter_code
_entity_poly.pdbx_strand_id
1 'polypeptide(L)'
;MISTWLADALQYELWVANDGAHGSIARDIYFSDLPWPIGKVLHWKKIRDVKRLMDITKLNAAEKEEEIYRRATAAYDALSTKLGDQSFLFDDRTLTILYFEFCSPTDADALLLGHVLFVLNALPASSMLRSYLQNYDNLVKYAEDIKVQLVEVGSSSAGSASSDLPSSSTPRKTSSSGQSYKPKPKAKKERTEEEKKSRRRTKYFLAAQLISVLAFLSIMGGVDSSELDDDYDMEYED
;
A
#
# COMPACT_ATOMS: atom_id res chain seq x y z
N MET A 1 11.86 -6.29 18.07
CA MET A 1 11.61 -7.47 17.22
C MET A 1 10.35 -7.29 16.40
N ILE A 2 9.18 -7.09 17.02
CA ILE A 2 7.94 -6.82 16.26
C ILE A 2 8.03 -5.51 15.47
N SER A 3 8.40 -4.41 16.13
CA SER A 3 8.53 -3.08 15.50
C SER A 3 9.76 -2.90 14.61
N THR A 4 10.63 -3.91 14.52
CA THR A 4 11.88 -3.85 13.73
C THR A 4 11.89 -4.98 12.71
N TRP A 5 12.27 -6.19 13.10
CA TRP A 5 12.42 -7.33 12.18
C TRP A 5 11.13 -7.71 11.47
N LEU A 6 10.01 -7.81 12.18
CA LEU A 6 8.72 -8.13 11.56
C LEU A 6 8.19 -6.96 10.72
N ALA A 7 8.34 -5.73 11.20
CA ALA A 7 7.96 -4.53 10.46
C ALA A 7 8.77 -4.38 9.16
N ASP A 8 10.07 -4.64 9.19
CA ASP A 8 10.95 -4.61 8.02
C ASP A 8 10.54 -5.68 7.02
N ALA A 9 10.29 -6.92 7.48
CA ALA A 9 9.83 -8.00 6.62
C ALA A 9 8.47 -7.70 5.98
N LEU A 10 7.55 -7.13 6.75
CA LEU A 10 6.25 -6.72 6.22
C LEU A 10 6.39 -5.62 5.15
N GLN A 11 7.25 -4.65 5.42
CA GLN A 11 7.48 -3.53 4.51
C GLN A 11 8.20 -3.99 3.24
N TYR A 12 9.12 -4.95 3.33
CA TYR A 12 9.72 -5.60 2.18
C TYR A 12 8.68 -6.34 1.34
N GLU A 13 7.86 -7.19 1.95
CA GLU A 13 6.84 -7.98 1.24
C GLU A 13 5.82 -7.08 0.52
N LEU A 14 5.35 -6.06 1.23
CA LEU A 14 4.29 -5.18 0.75
C LEU A 14 4.76 -4.28 -0.40
N TRP A 15 5.98 -3.75 -0.33
CA TRP A 15 6.47 -2.74 -1.26
C TRP A 15 7.48 -3.27 -2.28
N VAL A 16 8.35 -4.22 -1.92
CA VAL A 16 9.51 -4.61 -2.72
C VAL A 16 9.35 -5.98 -3.37
N ALA A 17 8.84 -6.99 -2.65
CA ALA A 17 8.76 -8.37 -3.15
C ALA A 17 7.96 -8.51 -4.46
N ASN A 18 7.00 -7.60 -4.69
CA ASN A 18 6.15 -7.61 -5.88
C ASN A 18 6.29 -6.35 -6.77
N ASP A 19 7.43 -5.64 -6.72
CA ASP A 19 7.70 -4.37 -7.42
C ASP A 19 7.64 -4.46 -8.97
N GLY A 20 7.54 -5.66 -9.54
CA GLY A 20 7.46 -5.89 -10.99
C GLY A 20 6.11 -6.38 -11.52
N ALA A 21 5.22 -6.91 -10.68
CA ALA A 21 4.01 -7.56 -11.17
C ALA A 21 2.88 -6.57 -11.43
N HIS A 22 2.09 -6.86 -12.46
CA HIS A 22 0.84 -6.19 -12.78
C HIS A 22 -0.23 -6.57 -11.71
N GLY A 23 -0.05 -6.12 -10.47
CA GLY A 23 -0.89 -6.54 -9.33
C GLY A 23 -0.23 -6.33 -7.96
N SER A 24 0.42 -5.19 -7.75
CA SER A 24 0.95 -4.86 -6.41
C SER A 24 -0.21 -4.56 -5.46
N ILE A 25 -0.33 -5.36 -4.40
CA ILE A 25 -1.37 -5.19 -3.36
C ILE A 25 -1.25 -3.85 -2.66
N ALA A 26 -0.04 -3.33 -2.49
CA ALA A 26 0.14 -1.99 -1.94
C ALA A 26 -0.47 -0.90 -2.83
N ARG A 27 -0.50 -1.11 -4.15
CA ARG A 27 -1.18 -0.20 -5.08
C ARG A 27 -2.69 -0.23 -4.87
N ASP A 28 -3.26 -1.42 -4.70
CA ASP A 28 -4.71 -1.59 -4.51
C ASP A 28 -5.17 -1.09 -3.14
N ILE A 29 -4.37 -1.29 -2.08
CA ILE A 29 -4.73 -0.84 -0.72
C ILE A 29 -4.60 0.68 -0.55
N TYR A 30 -3.51 1.28 -1.07
CA TYR A 30 -3.17 2.68 -0.75
C TYR A 30 -3.42 3.66 -1.90
N PHE A 31 -3.52 3.18 -3.14
CA PHE A 31 -3.52 4.05 -4.33
C PHE A 31 -4.63 3.73 -5.33
N SER A 32 -5.57 2.84 -5.02
CA SER A 32 -6.73 2.50 -5.88
C SER A 32 -7.60 3.72 -6.18
N ASP A 33 -7.76 4.60 -5.20
CA ASP A 33 -8.69 5.72 -5.25
C ASP A 33 -8.08 6.95 -5.94
N LEU A 34 -6.78 6.88 -6.24
CA LEU A 34 -6.02 7.99 -6.77
C LEU A 34 -5.98 7.94 -8.30
N PRO A 35 -6.23 9.08 -8.99
CA PRO A 35 -6.19 9.10 -10.44
C PRO A 35 -4.80 8.80 -10.98
N TRP A 36 -4.73 8.23 -12.17
CA TRP A 36 -3.47 8.23 -12.91
C TRP A 36 -3.10 9.69 -13.27
N PRO A 37 -1.84 10.16 -13.10
CA PRO A 37 -0.62 9.42 -12.75
C PRO A 37 -0.22 9.48 -11.26
N ILE A 38 -0.93 10.23 -10.41
CA ILE A 38 -0.47 10.53 -9.03
C ILE A 38 -0.24 9.25 -8.22
N GLY A 39 -1.15 8.27 -8.32
CA GLY A 39 -0.99 6.98 -7.63
C GLY A 39 0.22 6.18 -8.08
N LYS A 40 0.66 6.31 -9.34
CA LYS A 40 1.88 5.62 -9.84
C LYS A 40 3.15 6.29 -9.29
N VAL A 41 3.20 7.62 -9.29
CA VAL A 41 4.35 8.36 -8.75
C VAL A 41 4.53 8.13 -7.26
N LEU A 42 3.43 8.18 -6.49
CA LEU A 42 3.49 7.96 -5.04
C LEU A 42 3.90 6.52 -4.69
N HIS A 43 3.38 5.54 -5.42
CA HIS A 43 3.77 4.14 -5.26
C HIS A 43 5.27 3.94 -5.52
N TRP A 44 5.77 4.46 -6.65
CA TRP A 44 7.21 4.38 -6.98
C TRP A 44 8.09 5.10 -5.96
N LYS A 45 7.67 6.28 -5.48
CA LYS A 45 8.37 6.98 -4.40
C LYS A 45 8.45 6.12 -3.14
N LYS A 46 7.36 5.48 -2.74
CA LYS A 46 7.32 4.64 -1.53
C LYS A 46 8.25 3.44 -1.66
N ILE A 47 8.24 2.75 -2.80
CA ILE A 47 9.17 1.64 -3.09
C ILE A 47 10.63 2.10 -2.97
N ARG A 48 10.96 3.22 -3.61
CA ARG A 48 12.32 3.78 -3.56
C ARG A 48 12.73 4.15 -2.14
N ASP A 49 11.82 4.72 -1.35
CA ASP A 49 12.09 5.09 0.04
C ASP A 49 12.32 3.83 0.90
N VAL A 50 11.57 2.74 0.69
CA VAL A 50 11.76 1.45 1.38
C VAL A 50 13.10 0.80 0.99
N LYS A 51 13.43 0.78 -0.31
CA LYS A 51 14.72 0.25 -0.80
C LYS A 51 15.91 0.98 -0.20
N ARG A 52 15.83 2.32 -0.09
CA ARG A 52 16.87 3.14 0.57
C ARG A 52 16.98 2.85 2.06
N LEU A 53 15.85 2.71 2.76
CA LEU A 53 15.85 2.43 4.20
C LEU A 53 16.49 1.09 4.54
N MET A 54 16.25 0.06 3.70
CA MET A 54 16.77 -1.29 3.90
C MET A 54 18.12 -1.54 3.22
N ASP A 55 18.66 -0.52 2.54
CA ASP A 55 19.91 -0.60 1.78
C ASP A 55 19.87 -1.76 0.76
N ILE A 56 18.76 -1.83 0.02
CA ILE A 56 18.52 -2.83 -1.03
C ILE A 56 19.00 -2.27 -2.36
N THR A 57 20.15 -2.76 -2.80
CA THR A 57 20.69 -2.54 -4.15
C THR A 57 20.39 -3.75 -5.04
N LYS A 58 20.42 -3.59 -6.37
CA LYS A 58 20.21 -4.70 -7.33
C LYS A 58 21.16 -5.88 -7.09
N LEU A 59 22.40 -5.61 -6.66
CA LEU A 59 23.42 -6.64 -6.39
C LEU A 59 23.18 -7.40 -5.09
N ASN A 60 22.64 -6.72 -4.07
CA ASN A 60 22.45 -7.28 -2.73
C ASN A 60 20.99 -7.68 -2.47
N ALA A 61 20.12 -7.60 -3.47
CA ALA A 61 18.69 -7.80 -3.28
C ALA A 61 18.36 -9.20 -2.74
N ALA A 62 18.99 -10.23 -3.30
CA ALA A 62 18.78 -11.62 -2.87
C ALA A 62 19.31 -11.88 -1.45
N GLU A 63 20.51 -11.39 -1.12
CA GLU A 63 21.09 -11.55 0.22
C GLU A 63 20.26 -10.81 1.29
N LYS A 64 19.81 -9.60 0.97
CA LYS A 64 18.96 -8.80 1.87
C LYS A 64 17.60 -9.45 2.08
N GLU A 65 17.00 -9.99 1.02
CA GLU A 65 15.75 -10.74 1.09
C GLU A 65 15.87 -11.94 2.03
N GLU A 66 16.91 -12.76 1.86
CA GLU A 66 17.16 -13.91 2.72
C GLU A 66 17.36 -13.48 4.18
N GLU A 67 18.16 -12.44 4.44
CA GLU A 67 18.39 -11.93 5.79
C GLU A 67 17.10 -11.40 6.44
N ILE A 68 16.24 -10.71 5.67
CA ILE A 68 14.96 -10.19 6.14
C ILE A 68 14.05 -11.35 6.57
N TYR A 69 13.90 -12.38 5.72
CA TYR A 69 13.07 -13.53 6.07
C TYR A 69 13.67 -14.35 7.21
N ARG A 70 14.99 -14.53 7.25
CA ARG A 70 15.67 -15.21 8.35
C ARG A 70 15.40 -14.53 9.69
N ARG A 71 15.46 -13.19 9.73
CA ARG A 71 15.10 -12.40 10.92
C ARG A 71 13.62 -12.51 11.27
N ALA A 72 12.74 -12.49 10.27
CA ALA A 72 11.30 -12.65 10.48
C ALA A 72 10.97 -14.00 11.10
N THR A 73 11.53 -15.08 10.56
CA THR A 73 11.36 -16.45 11.08
C THR A 73 11.90 -16.58 12.50
N ALA A 74 13.10 -16.03 12.79
CA ALA A 74 13.62 -16.00 14.15
C ALA A 74 12.73 -15.20 15.12
N ALA A 75 12.08 -14.14 14.63
CA ALA A 75 11.12 -13.39 15.42
C ALA A 75 9.84 -14.17 15.68
N TYR A 76 9.29 -14.83 14.66
CA TYR A 76 8.12 -15.68 14.84
C TYR A 76 8.38 -16.86 15.77
N ASP A 77 9.55 -17.50 15.68
CA ASP A 77 9.96 -18.58 16.58
C ASP A 77 10.02 -18.10 18.04
N ALA A 78 10.65 -16.95 18.28
CA ALA A 78 10.70 -16.35 19.61
C ALA A 78 9.31 -15.96 20.13
N LEU A 79 8.45 -15.39 19.28
CA LEU A 79 7.09 -14.97 19.65
C LEU A 79 6.18 -16.17 19.91
N SER A 80 6.26 -17.20 19.07
CA SER A 80 5.53 -18.46 19.23
C SER A 80 5.94 -19.15 20.53
N THR A 81 7.25 -19.22 20.83
CA THR A 81 7.76 -19.77 22.09
C THR A 81 7.30 -18.95 23.29
N LYS A 82 7.26 -17.61 23.16
CA LYS A 82 6.82 -16.72 24.23
C LYS A 82 5.32 -16.82 24.49
N LEU A 83 4.51 -16.94 23.44
CA LEU A 83 3.08 -17.10 23.56
C LEU A 83 2.72 -18.48 24.10
N GLY A 84 3.37 -19.54 23.61
CA GLY A 84 3.10 -20.91 24.04
C GLY A 84 1.62 -21.23 23.92
N ASP A 85 1.02 -21.63 25.04
CA ASP A 85 -0.42 -21.91 25.20
C ASP A 85 -1.21 -20.73 25.81
N GLN A 86 -0.56 -19.59 26.05
CA GLN A 86 -1.18 -18.42 26.67
C GLN A 86 -2.05 -17.65 25.68
N SER A 87 -3.10 -17.00 26.19
CA SER A 87 -4.00 -16.15 25.40
C SER A 87 -3.39 -14.78 25.05
N PHE A 88 -2.35 -14.34 25.75
CA PHE A 88 -1.63 -13.08 25.54
C PHE A 88 -0.12 -13.26 25.77
N LEU A 89 0.72 -12.40 25.17
CA LEU A 89 2.18 -12.45 25.30
C LEU A 89 2.67 -12.15 26.72
N PHE A 90 1.96 -11.26 27.42
CA PHE A 90 2.32 -10.82 28.76
C PHE A 90 1.10 -10.93 29.68
N ASP A 91 1.00 -12.05 30.38
CA ASP A 91 -0.06 -12.30 31.37
C ASP A 91 0.33 -11.84 32.79
N ASP A 92 1.06 -10.72 32.90
CA ASP A 92 1.67 -10.29 34.16
C ASP A 92 0.75 -9.45 35.06
N ARG A 93 -0.54 -9.31 34.73
CA ARG A 93 -1.50 -8.58 35.57
C ARG A 93 -2.80 -9.33 35.76
N THR A 94 -2.72 -10.42 36.52
CA THR A 94 -3.86 -10.96 37.28
C THR A 94 -4.24 -9.97 38.38
N LEU A 95 -4.82 -8.82 38.02
CA LEU A 95 -5.43 -7.94 39.00
C LEU A 95 -6.82 -8.48 39.29
N THR A 96 -6.92 -9.40 40.26
CA THR A 96 -8.21 -9.89 40.77
C THR A 96 -8.91 -8.77 41.56
N ILE A 97 -9.43 -7.77 40.87
CA ILE A 97 -10.42 -6.86 41.46
C ILE A 97 -11.78 -7.49 41.23
N LEU A 98 -12.30 -8.13 42.29
CA LEU A 98 -13.67 -8.62 42.43
C LEU A 98 -14.24 -9.33 41.19
N TYR A 99 -14.03 -10.65 41.13
CA TYR A 99 -14.75 -11.59 40.26
C TYR A 99 -14.61 -11.40 38.73
N PHE A 100 -13.74 -10.53 38.25
CA PHE A 100 -13.49 -10.37 36.82
C PHE A 100 -11.99 -10.51 36.50
N GLU A 101 -11.67 -11.57 35.77
CA GLU A 101 -10.32 -11.83 35.25
C GLU A 101 -10.11 -10.95 34.03
N PHE A 102 -9.42 -9.83 34.20
CA PHE A 102 -9.09 -8.92 33.10
C PHE A 102 -7.58 -8.96 32.83
N CYS A 103 -7.16 -9.87 31.96
CA CYS A 103 -5.85 -9.78 31.33
C CYS A 103 -5.87 -8.55 30.41
N SER A 104 -5.10 -7.52 30.74
CA SER A 104 -5.03 -6.33 29.89
C SER A 104 -4.07 -6.60 28.73
N PRO A 105 -4.51 -6.53 27.47
CA PRO A 105 -3.61 -6.64 26.32
C PRO A 105 -2.56 -5.52 26.42
N THR A 106 -1.30 -5.89 26.24
CA THR A 106 -0.18 -4.93 26.27
C THR A 106 0.01 -4.31 24.88
N ASP A 107 0.69 -3.17 24.78
CA ASP A 107 1.05 -2.56 23.49
C ASP A 107 1.76 -3.54 22.55
N ALA A 108 2.53 -4.49 23.12
CA ALA A 108 3.18 -5.56 22.37
C ALA A 108 2.17 -6.56 21.77
N ASP A 109 1.11 -6.91 22.49
CA ASP A 109 0.00 -7.74 21.99
C ASP A 109 -0.71 -7.04 20.84
N ALA A 110 -0.98 -5.73 20.98
CA ALA A 110 -1.60 -4.94 19.93
C ALA A 110 -0.72 -4.89 18.65
N LEU A 111 0.60 -4.70 18.81
CA LEU A 111 1.55 -4.72 17.69
C LEU A 111 1.63 -6.09 17.03
N LEU A 112 1.68 -7.17 17.82
CA LEU A 112 1.70 -8.54 17.29
C LEU A 112 0.40 -8.84 16.54
N LEU A 113 -0.74 -8.56 17.16
CA LEU A 113 -2.06 -8.77 16.59
C LEU A 113 -2.21 -8.02 15.26
N GLY A 114 -1.84 -6.73 15.24
CA GLY A 114 -1.87 -5.92 14.03
C GLY A 114 -1.01 -6.50 12.90
N HIS A 115 0.19 -6.97 13.23
CA HIS A 115 1.07 -7.62 12.27
C HIS A 115 0.48 -8.93 11.73
N VAL A 116 0.05 -9.84 12.61
CA VAL A 116 -0.48 -11.16 12.24
C VAL A 116 -1.76 -11.01 11.41
N LEU A 117 -2.72 -10.17 11.85
CA LEU A 117 -3.95 -9.93 11.11
C LEU A 117 -3.68 -9.31 9.74
N PHE A 118 -2.76 -8.34 9.66
CA PHE A 118 -2.42 -7.74 8.38
C PHE A 118 -1.81 -8.76 7.41
N VAL A 119 -0.87 -9.58 7.88
CA VAL A 119 -0.24 -10.63 7.05
C VAL A 119 -1.27 -11.65 6.57
N LEU A 120 -2.21 -12.07 7.43
CA LEU A 120 -3.21 -13.09 7.06
C LEU A 120 -4.30 -12.56 6.12
N ASN A 121 -4.70 -11.29 6.27
CA ASN A 121 -5.85 -10.73 5.56
C ASN A 121 -5.47 -9.86 4.36
N ALA A 122 -4.34 -9.16 4.40
CA ALA A 122 -3.93 -8.23 3.34
C ALA A 122 -2.97 -8.86 2.34
N LEU A 123 -2.06 -9.74 2.78
CA LEU A 123 -1.07 -10.35 1.89
C LEU A 123 -1.66 -11.54 1.12
N PRO A 124 -1.24 -11.75 -0.15
CA PRO A 124 -1.77 -12.82 -0.98
C PRO A 124 -1.29 -14.18 -0.47
N ALA A 125 -1.98 -15.25 -0.85
CA ALA A 125 -1.58 -16.61 -0.50
C ALA A 125 -0.18 -17.01 -1.04
N SER A 126 0.31 -16.30 -2.07
CA SER A 126 1.66 -16.49 -2.62
C SER A 126 2.76 -15.79 -1.82
N SER A 127 2.43 -15.05 -0.76
CA SER A 127 3.43 -14.36 0.06
C SER A 127 4.27 -15.34 0.88
N MET A 128 5.60 -15.17 0.82
CA MET A 128 6.54 -15.94 1.62
C MET A 128 6.35 -15.65 3.10
N LEU A 129 6.19 -14.38 3.47
CA LEU A 129 5.95 -13.98 4.87
C LEU A 129 4.68 -14.62 5.44
N ARG A 130 3.61 -14.68 4.64
CA ARG A 130 2.36 -15.35 5.04
C ARG A 130 2.58 -16.85 5.24
N SER A 131 3.31 -17.51 4.33
CA SER A 131 3.60 -18.94 4.47
C SER A 131 4.40 -19.26 5.73
N TYR A 132 5.38 -18.41 6.10
CA TYR A 132 6.15 -18.58 7.33
C TYR A 132 5.28 -18.41 8.58
N LEU A 133 4.43 -17.39 8.61
CA LEU A 133 3.51 -17.18 9.73
C LEU A 133 2.53 -18.35 9.90
N GLN A 134 2.05 -18.94 8.81
CA GLN A 134 1.14 -20.09 8.83
C GLN A 134 1.77 -21.36 9.42
N ASN A 135 3.09 -21.46 9.50
CA ASN A 135 3.74 -22.57 10.19
C ASN A 135 3.59 -22.51 11.72
N TYR A 136 3.11 -21.38 12.26
CA TYR A 136 2.94 -21.16 13.70
C TYR A 136 1.45 -21.11 14.06
N ASP A 137 0.85 -22.28 14.25
CA ASP A 137 -0.59 -22.44 14.52
C ASP A 137 -1.06 -21.65 15.74
N ASN A 138 -0.22 -21.54 16.77
CA ASN A 138 -0.56 -20.80 17.99
C ASN A 138 -0.72 -19.29 17.73
N LEU A 139 0.13 -18.69 16.90
CA LEU A 139 0.04 -17.28 16.53
C LEU A 139 -1.20 -17.01 15.66
N VAL A 140 -1.52 -17.92 14.74
CA VAL A 140 -2.71 -17.82 13.89
C VAL A 140 -3.98 -17.94 14.73
N LYS A 141 -4.03 -18.93 15.62
CA LYS A 141 -5.16 -19.14 16.54
C LYS A 141 -5.37 -17.93 17.45
N TYR A 142 -4.30 -17.40 18.04
CA TYR A 142 -4.34 -16.18 18.85
C TYR A 142 -5.02 -15.01 18.13
N ALA A 143 -4.65 -14.77 16.87
CA ALA A 143 -5.22 -13.66 16.12
C ALA A 143 -6.70 -13.87 15.74
N GLU A 144 -7.10 -15.10 15.39
CA GLU A 144 -8.50 -15.42 15.10
C GLU A 144 -9.37 -15.35 16.36
N ASP A 145 -8.89 -15.86 17.50
CA ASP A 145 -9.61 -15.82 18.77
C ASP A 145 -9.89 -14.37 19.21
N ILE A 146 -8.89 -13.48 19.09
CA ILE A 146 -9.07 -12.05 19.40
C ILE A 146 -9.95 -11.35 18.35
N LYS A 147 -9.82 -11.69 17.08
CA LYS A 147 -10.65 -11.11 16.01
C LYS A 147 -12.13 -11.42 16.21
N VAL A 148 -12.47 -12.66 16.61
CA VAL A 148 -13.86 -13.03 16.95
C VAL A 148 -14.37 -12.19 18.11
N GLN A 149 -13.60 -12.08 19.20
CA GLN A 149 -13.97 -11.27 20.36
C GLN A 149 -14.21 -9.79 20.00
N LEU A 150 -13.33 -9.19 19.17
CA LEU A 150 -13.48 -7.81 18.73
C LEU A 150 -14.76 -7.59 17.90
N VAL A 151 -15.10 -8.52 17.02
CA VAL A 151 -16.31 -8.46 16.19
C VAL A 151 -17.58 -8.68 17.03
N GLU A 152 -17.52 -9.59 18.01
CA GLU A 152 -18.64 -9.92 18.91
C GLU A 152 -18.95 -8.78 19.89
N VAL A 153 -17.92 -8.12 20.44
CA VAL A 153 -18.06 -6.90 21.26
C VAL A 153 -18.61 -5.73 20.44
N GLY A 154 -18.17 -5.60 19.18
CA GLY A 154 -18.74 -4.63 18.24
C GLY A 154 -20.24 -4.86 17.97
N SER A 155 -20.68 -6.11 17.97
CA SER A 155 -22.09 -6.48 17.77
C SER A 155 -22.96 -6.24 19.02
N SER A 156 -22.38 -6.40 20.22
CA SER A 156 -23.07 -6.14 21.50
C SER A 156 -23.19 -4.64 21.83
N SER A 157 -22.27 -3.82 21.32
CA SER A 157 -22.32 -2.35 21.44
C SER A 157 -23.06 -1.65 20.28
N ALA A 158 -23.38 -2.36 19.20
CA ALA A 158 -24.18 -1.85 18.08
C ALA A 158 -25.71 -1.83 18.34
N GLY A 159 -26.15 -2.21 19.54
CA GLY A 159 -27.50 -1.95 20.01
C GLY A 159 -27.66 -0.50 20.46
N SER A 160 -28.05 0.39 19.54
CA SER A 160 -28.41 1.81 19.72
C SER A 160 -27.38 2.84 19.22
N ALA A 161 -27.17 2.88 17.91
CA ALA A 161 -26.86 4.14 17.20
C ALA A 161 -27.23 4.05 15.71
N SER A 162 -28.46 3.64 15.39
CA SER A 162 -29.08 4.00 14.11
C SER A 162 -29.57 5.45 14.21
N SER A 163 -28.66 6.41 14.10
CA SER A 163 -29.02 7.77 13.72
C SER A 163 -28.81 7.88 12.22
N ASP A 164 -29.94 7.82 11.50
CA ASP A 164 -30.05 8.12 10.08
C ASP A 164 -29.27 9.39 9.74
N LEU A 165 -28.18 9.23 9.00
CA LEU A 165 -27.52 10.35 8.33
C LEU A 165 -28.37 10.70 7.10
N PRO A 166 -28.90 11.93 6.99
CA PRO A 166 -29.59 12.34 5.78
C PRO A 166 -28.59 12.35 4.63
N SER A 167 -28.91 11.57 3.60
CA SER A 167 -28.25 11.60 2.29
C SER A 167 -28.30 13.02 1.74
N SER A 168 -27.23 13.78 1.93
CA SER A 168 -26.95 15.01 1.21
C SER A 168 -26.43 14.66 -0.18
N SER A 169 -27.35 14.30 -1.07
CA SER A 169 -27.10 14.23 -2.51
C SER A 169 -26.82 15.63 -3.03
N THR A 170 -25.56 15.96 -3.33
CA THR A 170 -25.28 17.06 -4.26
C THR A 170 -25.49 16.54 -5.68
N PRO A 171 -26.39 17.11 -6.49
CA PRO A 171 -26.51 16.72 -7.88
C PRO A 171 -25.27 17.21 -8.62
N ARG A 172 -24.40 16.26 -9.02
CA ARG A 172 -23.41 16.53 -10.05
C ARG A 172 -24.18 16.80 -11.34
N LYS A 173 -24.12 18.05 -11.80
CA LYS A 173 -24.72 18.53 -13.05
C LYS A 173 -24.20 17.68 -14.22
N THR A 174 -24.94 16.64 -14.57
CA THR A 174 -24.73 15.87 -15.80
C THR A 174 -25.22 16.71 -16.97
N SER A 175 -24.30 17.27 -17.74
CA SER A 175 -24.61 17.75 -19.08
C SER A 175 -24.71 16.55 -20.01
N SER A 176 -25.92 16.05 -20.24
CA SER A 176 -26.24 15.14 -21.36
C SER A 176 -27.34 15.74 -22.24
N SER A 177 -27.07 16.92 -22.77
CA SER A 177 -27.62 17.30 -24.07
C SER A 177 -26.69 16.76 -25.14
N GLY A 178 -27.21 16.01 -26.11
CA GLY A 178 -26.39 15.62 -27.25
C GLY A 178 -26.85 14.39 -27.98
N GLN A 179 -28.06 14.45 -28.53
CA GLN A 179 -28.45 13.63 -29.66
C GLN A 179 -27.32 13.66 -30.72
N SER A 180 -26.88 12.47 -31.11
CA SER A 180 -25.84 12.21 -32.10
C SER A 180 -26.05 13.01 -33.39
N TYR A 181 -25.23 14.05 -33.62
CA TYR A 181 -25.01 14.61 -34.94
C TYR A 181 -23.80 13.90 -35.56
N LYS A 182 -24.07 12.99 -36.51
CA LYS A 182 -23.05 12.50 -37.45
C LYS A 182 -22.46 13.70 -38.21
N PRO A 183 -21.16 13.98 -38.16
CA PRO A 183 -20.58 14.95 -39.06
C PRO A 183 -20.52 14.34 -40.47
N LYS A 184 -21.29 14.90 -41.40
CA LYS A 184 -21.05 14.71 -42.84
C LYS A 184 -19.64 15.24 -43.16
N PRO A 185 -18.86 14.56 -44.02
CA PRO A 185 -17.53 15.03 -44.38
C PRO A 185 -17.67 16.35 -45.15
N LYS A 186 -17.25 17.46 -44.53
CA LYS A 186 -17.11 18.75 -45.22
C LYS A 186 -15.68 18.90 -45.72
N ALA A 187 -15.60 19.33 -46.97
CA ALA A 187 -14.41 19.49 -47.78
C ALA A 187 -13.28 20.26 -47.08
N LYS A 188 -12.04 19.91 -47.47
CA LYS A 188 -10.77 20.53 -47.06
C LYS A 188 -10.91 22.05 -46.99
N LYS A 189 -11.01 22.60 -45.77
CA LYS A 189 -10.88 24.04 -45.52
C LYS A 189 -9.40 24.34 -45.36
N GLU A 190 -8.91 25.20 -46.23
CA GLU A 190 -7.53 25.70 -46.29
C GLU A 190 -7.10 26.21 -44.90
N ARG A 191 -6.02 25.62 -44.37
CA ARG A 191 -5.50 25.89 -43.02
C ARG A 191 -4.82 27.27 -42.99
N THR A 192 -5.48 28.26 -42.40
CA THR A 192 -4.89 29.57 -42.13
C THR A 192 -3.71 29.47 -41.13
N GLU A 193 -2.62 30.18 -41.44
CA GLU A 193 -1.35 30.17 -40.68
C GLU A 193 -1.50 30.47 -39.18
N GLU A 194 -2.56 31.20 -38.79
CA GLU A 194 -2.82 31.58 -37.41
C GLU A 194 -3.28 30.40 -36.52
N GLU A 195 -4.00 29.43 -37.08
CA GLU A 195 -4.43 28.22 -36.35
C GLU A 195 -3.24 27.28 -36.06
N LYS A 196 -2.24 27.28 -36.95
CA LYS A 196 -0.98 26.53 -36.72
C LYS A 196 -0.16 27.17 -35.59
N LYS A 197 -0.14 28.51 -35.51
CA LYS A 197 0.61 29.25 -34.49
C LYS A 197 0.01 29.08 -33.10
N SER A 198 -1.32 29.08 -32.97
CA SER A 198 -1.99 28.84 -31.68
C SER A 198 -1.73 27.43 -31.17
N ARG A 199 -1.84 26.40 -32.03
CA ARG A 199 -1.50 25.01 -31.64
C ARG A 199 -0.05 24.85 -31.21
N ARG A 200 0.91 25.53 -31.86
CA ARG A 200 2.32 25.54 -31.44
C ARG A 200 2.47 26.17 -30.05
N ARG A 201 1.82 27.32 -29.81
CA ARG A 201 1.82 28.00 -28.50
C ARG A 201 1.19 27.16 -27.39
N THR A 202 0.10 26.45 -27.67
CA THR A 202 -0.50 25.49 -26.73
C THR A 202 0.45 24.34 -26.42
N LYS A 203 1.18 23.82 -27.42
CA LYS A 203 2.22 22.80 -27.19
C LYS A 203 3.34 23.34 -26.29
N TYR A 204 3.80 24.57 -26.51
CA TYR A 204 4.80 25.19 -25.64
C TYR A 204 4.29 25.46 -24.22
N PHE A 205 3.02 25.83 -24.07
CA PHE A 205 2.40 26.01 -22.76
C PHE A 205 2.31 24.68 -21.99
N LEU A 206 1.88 23.60 -22.66
CA LEU A 206 1.86 22.27 -22.07
C LEU A 206 3.27 21.76 -21.74
N ALA A 207 4.24 22.01 -22.62
CA ALA A 207 5.64 21.67 -22.38
C ALA A 207 6.21 22.45 -21.18
N ALA A 208 5.95 23.76 -21.09
CA ALA A 208 6.37 24.58 -19.97
C ALA A 208 5.70 24.14 -18.66
N GLN A 209 4.43 23.71 -18.72
CA GLN A 209 3.71 23.18 -17.56
C GLN A 209 4.28 21.84 -17.10
N LEU A 210 4.65 20.95 -18.04
CA LEU A 210 5.39 19.72 -17.75
C LEU A 210 6.76 20.00 -17.14
N ILE A 211 7.53 20.93 -17.71
CA ILE A 211 8.84 21.35 -17.20
C ILE A 211 8.71 21.92 -15.78
N SER A 212 7.69 22.74 -15.52
CA SER A 212 7.42 23.30 -14.19
C SER A 212 7.09 22.22 -13.15
N VAL A 213 6.27 21.23 -13.52
CA VAL A 213 5.96 20.08 -12.66
C VAL A 213 7.20 19.23 -12.42
N LEU A 214 8.01 18.96 -13.44
CA LEU A 214 9.27 18.22 -13.30
C LEU A 214 10.26 18.98 -12.40
N ALA A 215 10.42 20.29 -12.58
CA ALA A 215 11.28 21.12 -11.74
C ALA A 215 10.81 21.14 -10.28
N PHE A 216 9.49 21.26 -10.04
CA PHE A 216 8.93 21.19 -8.70
C PHE A 216 9.17 19.83 -8.06
N LEU A 217 8.98 18.74 -8.81
CA LEU A 217 9.26 17.38 -8.32
C LEU A 217 10.76 17.15 -8.07
N SER A 218 11.65 17.74 -8.86
CA SER A 218 13.10 17.69 -8.62
C SER A 218 13.51 18.48 -7.37
N ILE A 219 12.91 19.65 -7.15
CA ILE A 219 13.21 20.53 -6.00
C ILE A 219 12.61 19.98 -4.71
N MET A 220 11.36 19.50 -4.73
CA MET A 220 10.70 18.88 -3.56
C MET A 220 11.13 17.43 -3.33
N GLY A 221 11.60 16.74 -4.37
CA GLY A 221 11.91 15.31 -4.34
C GLY A 221 13.33 14.96 -3.90
N GLY A 222 14.23 15.96 -3.78
CA GLY A 222 15.62 15.74 -3.42
C GLY A 222 16.37 14.98 -4.51
N VAL A 223 16.95 15.71 -5.45
CA VAL A 223 17.87 15.20 -6.45
C VAL A 223 19.14 14.68 -5.77
N ASP A 224 19.31 13.36 -5.84
CA ASP A 224 20.63 12.73 -5.99
C ASP A 224 20.60 12.15 -7.41
N SER A 225 21.06 12.96 -8.37
CA SER A 225 21.15 12.60 -9.78
C SER A 225 22.60 12.31 -10.11
N SER A 226 22.99 11.04 -9.99
CA SER A 226 24.17 10.50 -10.63
C SER A 226 24.02 8.98 -10.79
N GLU A 227 23.22 8.57 -11.75
CA GLU A 227 23.42 7.34 -12.55
C GLU A 227 22.31 7.31 -13.60
N LEU A 228 22.55 8.03 -14.70
CA LEU A 228 21.90 7.75 -15.97
C LEU A 228 22.68 6.59 -16.58
N ASP A 229 22.23 5.36 -16.33
CA ASP A 229 22.51 4.28 -17.27
C ASP A 229 21.37 4.28 -18.29
N ASP A 230 21.71 4.85 -19.44
CA ASP A 230 20.98 4.71 -20.70
C ASP A 230 20.95 3.23 -21.08
N ASP A 231 19.76 2.67 -21.25
CA ASP A 231 19.50 1.58 -22.19
C ASP A 231 17.99 1.50 -22.44
N TYR A 232 17.52 2.30 -23.41
CA TYR A 232 16.22 2.12 -24.05
C TYR A 232 16.43 1.28 -25.31
N ASP A 233 16.25 -0.03 -25.19
CA ASP A 233 16.17 -0.93 -26.34
C ASP A 233 14.79 -0.77 -26.99
N MET A 234 14.75 -0.02 -28.09
CA MET A 234 13.57 0.15 -28.94
C MET A 234 13.52 -1.01 -29.94
N GLU A 235 12.87 -2.10 -29.56
CA GLU A 235 12.53 -3.18 -30.48
C GLU A 235 11.45 -2.68 -31.46
N TYR A 236 11.89 -2.38 -32.69
CA TYR A 236 10.99 -2.17 -33.83
C TYR A 236 10.65 -3.56 -34.39
N GLU A 237 9.40 -3.99 -34.23
CA GLU A 237 8.86 -5.11 -35.01
C GLU A 237 8.71 -4.69 -36.48
N ASP A 238 9.23 -5.54 -37.38
CA ASP A 238 8.95 -5.57 -38.82
C ASP A 238 8.06 -6.80 -39.10
#